data_AF-A0A932IPV3-F1
#
_entry.id   AF-A0A932IPV3-F1
#
_cell.length_a   1.000
_cell.length_b   1.000
_cell.length_c   1.000
_cell.angle_alpha   90.00
_cell.angle_beta   90.00
_cell.angle_gamma   90.00
#
_symmetry.space_group_name_H-M   'P 1'
#
loop_
_entity.id
_entity.type
_entity.pdbx_description
1 polymer ?
#
loop_
_entity_poly.entity_id
_entity_poly.type
_entity_poly.pdbx_seq_one_letter_code
_entity_poly.pdbx_strand_id
1 'polypeptide(L)'
;MKILGIETSCDETSASVISDGVVKSNIISSQLVHKNYGGIVPELASRAHQQLIIPVVDEALNIAGIDKHHLDGIAVTYGPGLIGALLVGLNFGKSLAYGLKIPYVGINHMEAHMYANFIDEPKPSYPFLCLIVSGGHTQLVRVDAPLNHTLLGETLEDAAGEAYDKVGKMLGLGCPGGPVIDKLAQEGNPEFVKFPRSYLDEDNFEFSFSGIKTSVLYWLKKNQLQNDNQKSEIKNQKLSTVNSELSIVNKKPETENRKLLA
;
A
#
# COMPACT_ATOMS: atom_id res chain seq x y z
N MET A 1 -0.10 -28.35 -4.46
CA MET A 1 -0.65 -27.33 -5.35
C MET A 1 0.38 -26.22 -5.56
N LYS A 2 0.74 -25.95 -6.82
CA LYS A 2 1.72 -24.96 -7.26
C LYS A 2 1.00 -23.85 -8.03
N ILE A 3 0.97 -22.65 -7.49
CA ILE A 3 0.26 -21.51 -8.07
C ILE A 3 1.27 -20.42 -8.44
N LEU A 4 1.14 -19.89 -9.66
CA LEU A 4 1.82 -18.66 -10.09
C LEU A 4 0.90 -17.47 -9.80
N GLY A 5 1.33 -16.56 -8.92
CA GLY A 5 0.72 -15.27 -8.67
C GLY A 5 1.34 -14.17 -9.53
N ILE A 6 0.53 -13.27 -10.08
CA ILE A 6 0.96 -12.12 -10.89
C ILE A 6 0.25 -10.85 -10.41
N GLU A 7 1.03 -9.79 -10.18
CA GLU A 7 0.54 -8.48 -9.73
C GLU A 7 1.09 -7.38 -10.65
N THR A 8 0.17 -6.57 -11.19
CA THR A 8 0.44 -5.44 -12.11
C THR A 8 -0.59 -4.31 -11.93
N SER A 9 -1.11 -4.11 -10.72
CA SER A 9 -2.19 -3.15 -10.45
C SER A 9 -1.75 -1.70 -10.56
N CYS A 10 -0.46 -1.40 -10.32
CA CYS A 10 0.03 -0.03 -10.19
C CYS A 10 1.39 0.18 -10.88
N ASP A 11 2.49 0.29 -10.12
CA ASP A 11 3.84 0.62 -10.61
C ASP A 11 4.88 -0.48 -10.31
N GLU A 12 4.41 -1.68 -9.99
CA GLU A 12 5.24 -2.84 -9.66
C GLU A 12 4.83 -4.01 -10.55
N THR A 13 5.78 -4.53 -11.33
CA THR A 13 5.57 -5.80 -12.05
C THR A 13 6.09 -6.91 -11.16
N SER A 14 5.20 -7.76 -10.67
CA SER A 14 5.56 -8.78 -9.70
C SER A 14 5.03 -10.15 -10.07
N ALA A 15 5.81 -11.18 -9.76
CA ALA A 15 5.40 -12.58 -9.88
C ALA A 15 5.95 -13.41 -8.71
N SER A 16 5.16 -14.37 -8.25
CA SER A 16 5.51 -15.26 -7.15
C SER A 16 5.01 -16.66 -7.43
N VAL A 17 5.77 -17.68 -7.02
CA VAL A 17 5.29 -19.06 -7.03
C VAL A 17 5.08 -19.52 -5.59
N ILE A 18 3.88 -20.04 -5.30
CA ILE A 18 3.56 -20.67 -4.02
C ILE A 18 3.37 -22.17 -4.27
N SER A 19 3.98 -23.01 -3.44
CA SER A 19 3.75 -24.46 -3.43
C SER A 19 3.31 -24.89 -2.04
N ASP A 20 2.10 -25.45 -1.95
CA ASP A 20 1.54 -26.03 -0.73
C ASP A 20 1.55 -25.06 0.47
N GLY A 21 1.18 -23.81 0.21
CA GLY A 21 1.14 -22.74 1.21
C GLY A 21 2.50 -22.09 1.51
N VAL A 22 3.58 -22.52 0.86
CA VAL A 22 4.92 -21.95 1.05
C VAL A 22 5.34 -21.14 -0.17
N VAL A 23 5.74 -19.89 0.04
CA VAL A 23 6.33 -19.03 -1.00
C VAL A 23 7.67 -19.60 -1.44
N LYS A 24 7.81 -19.89 -2.74
CA LYS A 24 9.04 -20.44 -3.37
C LYS A 24 9.85 -19.37 -4.09
N SER A 25 9.19 -18.33 -4.57
CA SER A 25 9.82 -17.16 -5.18
C SER A 25 8.93 -15.94 -4.99
N ASN A 26 9.53 -14.76 -4.97
CA ASN A 26 8.82 -13.49 -4.91
C ASN A 26 9.66 -12.41 -5.61
N ILE A 27 9.32 -12.14 -6.87
CA ILE A 27 10.05 -11.20 -7.73
C ILE A 27 9.23 -9.94 -7.86
N ILE A 28 9.87 -8.81 -7.58
CA ILE A 28 9.26 -7.49 -7.57
C ILE A 28 10.16 -6.57 -8.40
N SER A 29 9.60 -5.98 -9.45
CA SER A 29 10.27 -4.96 -10.25
C SER A 29 9.53 -3.63 -10.15
N SER A 30 9.97 -2.79 -9.21
CA SER A 30 9.40 -1.45 -8.98
C SER A 30 9.87 -0.43 -10.03
N GLN A 31 8.97 0.42 -10.49
CA GLN A 31 9.22 1.38 -11.58
C GLN A 31 9.68 2.74 -11.04
N LEU A 32 11.00 2.94 -10.95
CA LEU A 32 11.57 4.18 -10.39
C LEU A 32 11.33 5.45 -11.24
N VAL A 33 10.90 5.31 -12.50
CA VAL A 33 10.69 6.43 -13.43
C VAL A 33 9.67 7.46 -12.93
N HIS A 34 8.67 7.02 -12.16
CA HIS A 34 7.61 7.87 -11.62
C HIS A 34 8.11 8.94 -10.64
N LYS A 35 9.26 8.70 -10.00
CA LYS A 35 9.89 9.68 -9.09
C LYS A 35 10.22 11.00 -9.81
N ASN A 36 10.58 10.94 -11.09
CA ASN A 36 10.91 12.12 -11.89
C ASN A 36 9.69 12.98 -12.22
N TYR A 37 8.50 12.39 -12.16
CA TYR A 37 7.23 13.08 -12.42
C TYR A 37 6.49 13.47 -11.13
N GLY A 38 7.02 13.04 -9.97
CA GLY A 38 6.45 13.34 -8.66
C GLY A 38 5.09 12.69 -8.42
N GLY A 39 4.87 11.52 -9.04
CA GLY A 39 3.65 10.72 -8.99
C GLY A 39 3.63 9.65 -10.08
N ILE A 40 2.72 8.68 -9.95
CA ILE A 40 2.59 7.57 -10.90
C ILE A 40 1.97 8.05 -12.20
N VAL A 41 2.63 7.76 -13.33
CA VAL A 41 2.16 8.09 -14.68
C VAL A 41 1.58 6.82 -15.32
N PRO A 42 0.24 6.70 -15.49
CA PRO A 42 -0.39 5.43 -15.87
C PRO A 42 0.12 4.82 -17.19
N GLU A 43 0.41 5.64 -18.19
CA GLU A 43 0.93 5.18 -19.48
C GLU A 43 2.34 4.60 -19.35
N LEU A 44 3.23 5.26 -18.59
CA LEU A 44 4.58 4.75 -18.35
C LEU A 44 4.53 3.44 -17.56
N ALA A 45 3.60 3.33 -16.61
CA ALA A 45 3.42 2.12 -15.84
C ALA A 45 2.99 0.94 -16.70
N SER A 46 1.98 1.15 -17.52
CA SER A 46 1.46 0.14 -18.46
C SER A 46 2.57 -0.38 -19.40
N ARG A 47 3.41 0.52 -19.95
CA ARG A 47 4.54 0.13 -20.82
C ARG A 47 5.61 -0.67 -20.08
N ALA A 48 5.94 -0.28 -18.85
CA ALA A 48 6.91 -1.00 -18.05
C ALA A 48 6.43 -2.43 -17.74
N HIS A 49 5.16 -2.62 -17.39
CA HIS A 49 4.60 -3.98 -17.23
C HIS A 49 4.72 -4.80 -18.50
N GLN A 50 4.40 -4.23 -19.68
CA GLN A 50 4.52 -4.95 -20.94
C GLN A 50 5.95 -5.43 -21.23
N GLN A 51 6.95 -4.62 -20.88
CA GLN A 51 8.36 -4.96 -21.04
C GLN A 51 8.83 -6.02 -20.03
N LEU A 52 8.30 -5.98 -18.80
CA LEU A 52 8.84 -6.73 -17.67
C LEU A 52 8.07 -8.01 -17.34
N ILE A 53 6.83 -8.17 -17.79
CA ILE A 53 5.98 -9.30 -17.36
C ILE A 53 6.59 -10.66 -17.68
N ILE A 54 7.18 -10.82 -18.87
CA ILE A 54 7.84 -12.06 -19.29
C ILE A 54 9.09 -12.35 -18.44
N PRO A 55 10.09 -11.45 -18.36
CA PRO A 55 11.30 -11.74 -17.58
C PRO A 55 11.01 -11.93 -16.09
N VAL A 56 10.08 -11.18 -15.50
CA VAL A 56 9.70 -11.32 -14.08
C VAL A 56 9.06 -12.69 -13.80
N VAL A 57 8.16 -13.16 -14.67
CA VAL A 57 7.53 -14.47 -14.52
C VAL A 57 8.54 -15.60 -14.74
N ASP A 58 9.42 -15.48 -15.72
CA ASP A 58 10.47 -16.46 -15.99
C ASP A 58 11.44 -16.58 -14.80
N GLU A 59 11.88 -15.44 -14.26
CA GLU A 59 12.73 -15.38 -13.07
C GLU A 59 12.03 -16.03 -11.85
N ALA A 60 10.74 -15.75 -11.64
CA ALA A 60 9.97 -16.34 -10.54
C ALA A 60 9.88 -17.87 -10.66
N LEU A 61 9.68 -18.41 -11.86
CA LEU A 61 9.66 -19.86 -12.10
C LEU A 61 11.04 -20.50 -11.92
N ASN A 62 12.08 -19.83 -12.42
CA ASN A 62 13.47 -20.29 -12.30
C ASN A 62 13.93 -20.36 -10.84
N ILE A 63 13.67 -19.31 -10.05
CA ILE A 63 14.02 -19.29 -8.61
C ILE A 63 13.22 -20.34 -7.83
N ALA A 64 11.95 -20.55 -8.20
CA ALA A 64 11.14 -21.60 -7.59
C ALA A 64 11.56 -23.02 -7.99
N GLY A 65 12.38 -23.18 -9.04
CA GLY A 65 12.76 -24.47 -9.61
C GLY A 65 11.58 -25.24 -10.19
N ILE A 66 10.55 -24.52 -10.70
CA ILE A 66 9.31 -25.12 -11.21
C ILE A 66 9.19 -24.83 -12.70
N ASP A 67 9.17 -25.89 -13.50
CA ASP A 67 8.77 -25.78 -14.90
C ASP A 67 7.30 -25.34 -15.00
N LYS A 68 6.99 -24.39 -15.89
CA LYS A 68 5.64 -23.86 -16.09
C LYS A 68 4.57 -24.93 -16.38
N HIS A 69 4.95 -26.05 -17.00
CA HIS A 69 4.06 -27.17 -17.28
C HIS A 69 3.68 -27.98 -16.03
N HIS A 70 4.33 -27.73 -14.89
CA HIS A 70 3.99 -28.30 -13.60
C HIS A 70 3.18 -27.35 -12.69
N LEU A 71 2.74 -26.20 -13.19
CA LEU A 71 1.82 -25.33 -12.45
C LEU A 71 0.43 -25.96 -12.39
N ASP A 72 -0.23 -25.84 -11.25
CA ASP A 72 -1.61 -26.30 -11.03
C ASP A 72 -2.63 -25.18 -11.30
N GLY A 73 -2.19 -23.92 -11.34
CA GLY A 73 -3.05 -22.77 -11.62
C GLY A 73 -2.32 -21.44 -11.63
N ILE A 74 -3.00 -20.41 -12.16
CA ILE A 74 -2.50 -19.03 -12.24
C ILE A 74 -3.49 -18.09 -11.56
N ALA A 75 -2.98 -17.24 -10.67
CA ALA A 75 -3.72 -16.22 -9.96
C ALA A 75 -3.22 -14.84 -10.36
N VAL A 76 -4.11 -13.94 -10.77
CA VAL A 76 -3.72 -12.61 -11.25
C VAL A 76 -4.64 -11.53 -10.70
N THR A 77 -4.05 -10.43 -10.25
CA THR A 77 -4.82 -9.27 -9.78
C THR A 77 -5.71 -8.70 -10.89
N TYR A 78 -7.02 -8.59 -10.64
CA TYR A 78 -7.97 -7.98 -11.57
C TYR A 78 -8.38 -6.55 -11.20
N GLY A 79 -8.13 -6.14 -9.96
CA GLY A 79 -8.41 -4.81 -9.45
C GLY A 79 -8.57 -4.79 -7.93
N PRO A 80 -8.74 -3.60 -7.32
CA PRO A 80 -8.63 -2.28 -7.94
C PRO A 80 -7.21 -1.96 -8.45
N GLY A 81 -7.09 -0.96 -9.33
CA GLY A 81 -5.81 -0.55 -9.91
C GLY A 81 -5.94 0.23 -11.21
N LEU A 82 -4.80 0.58 -11.81
CA LEU A 82 -4.72 1.28 -13.08
C LEU A 82 -5.11 0.35 -14.23
N ILE A 83 -6.17 0.70 -14.97
CA ILE A 83 -6.74 -0.17 -16.01
C ILE A 83 -5.72 -0.65 -17.05
N GLY A 84 -4.84 0.24 -17.51
CA GLY A 84 -3.79 -0.11 -18.48
C GLY A 84 -2.78 -1.11 -17.92
N ALA A 85 -2.42 -0.97 -16.64
CA ALA A 85 -1.50 -1.86 -15.94
C ALA A 85 -2.14 -3.23 -15.66
N LEU A 86 -3.36 -3.24 -15.13
CA LEU A 86 -4.13 -4.46 -14.85
C LEU A 86 -4.31 -5.33 -16.11
N LEU A 87 -4.64 -4.71 -17.24
CA LEU A 87 -4.84 -5.43 -18.50
C LEU A 87 -3.59 -6.19 -18.96
N VAL A 88 -2.38 -5.74 -18.62
CA VAL A 88 -1.16 -6.45 -18.98
C VAL A 88 -1.08 -7.80 -18.24
N GLY A 89 -1.17 -7.78 -16.92
CA GLY A 89 -1.15 -9.00 -16.11
C GLY A 89 -2.31 -9.93 -16.44
N LEU A 90 -3.53 -9.39 -16.50
CA LEU A 90 -4.75 -10.15 -16.80
C LEU A 90 -4.66 -10.90 -18.14
N ASN A 91 -4.23 -10.21 -19.21
CA ASN A 91 -4.12 -10.83 -20.52
C ASN A 91 -2.98 -11.85 -20.56
N PHE A 92 -1.82 -11.52 -19.99
CA PHE A 92 -0.69 -12.45 -19.92
C PHE A 92 -1.07 -13.75 -19.18
N GLY A 93 -1.66 -13.62 -17.99
CA GLY A 93 -2.05 -14.78 -17.17
C GLY A 93 -3.14 -15.63 -17.83
N LYS A 94 -4.15 -15.00 -18.45
CA LYS A 94 -5.17 -15.73 -19.23
C LYS A 94 -4.56 -16.49 -20.41
N SER A 95 -3.67 -15.86 -21.16
CA SER A 95 -2.99 -16.48 -22.31
C SER A 95 -2.11 -17.65 -21.86
N LEU A 96 -1.36 -17.50 -20.76
CA LEU A 96 -0.53 -18.56 -20.21
C LEU A 96 -1.37 -19.73 -19.68
N ALA A 97 -2.42 -19.46 -18.91
CA ALA A 97 -3.33 -20.47 -18.40
C ALA A 97 -4.01 -21.25 -19.53
N TYR A 98 -4.47 -20.54 -20.57
CA TYR A 98 -5.07 -21.13 -21.76
C TYR A 98 -4.08 -22.04 -22.50
N GLY A 99 -2.84 -21.58 -22.72
CA GLY A 99 -1.81 -22.36 -23.39
C GLY A 99 -1.39 -23.62 -22.63
N LEU A 100 -1.36 -23.55 -21.29
CA LEU A 100 -1.04 -24.67 -20.41
C LEU A 100 -2.25 -25.57 -20.10
N LYS A 101 -3.47 -25.12 -20.42
CA LYS A 101 -4.74 -25.79 -20.08
C LYS A 101 -4.92 -25.99 -18.57
N ILE A 102 -4.56 -24.97 -17.79
CA ILE A 102 -4.69 -24.97 -16.33
C ILE A 102 -5.68 -23.89 -15.85
N PRO A 103 -6.25 -24.04 -14.65
CA PRO A 103 -7.13 -23.05 -14.06
C PRO A 103 -6.52 -21.65 -13.95
N TYR A 104 -7.38 -20.65 -14.07
CA TYR A 104 -7.07 -19.23 -13.88
C TYR A 104 -8.04 -18.62 -12.87
N VAL A 105 -7.53 -17.79 -11.96
CA VAL A 105 -8.34 -17.06 -10.98
C VAL A 105 -7.95 -15.58 -10.96
N GLY A 106 -8.96 -14.70 -11.05
CA GLY A 106 -8.77 -13.27 -10.80
C GLY A 106 -8.79 -13.01 -9.29
N ILE A 107 -7.81 -12.26 -8.78
CA ILE A 107 -7.68 -11.90 -7.37
C ILE A 107 -7.97 -10.41 -7.17
N ASN A 108 -8.72 -10.08 -6.12
CA ASN A 108 -8.89 -8.70 -5.70
C ASN A 108 -7.62 -8.26 -4.94
N HIS A 109 -7.04 -7.12 -5.34
CA HIS A 109 -5.80 -6.57 -4.78
C HIS A 109 -5.91 -6.33 -3.26
N MET A 110 -7.06 -5.84 -2.80
CA MET A 110 -7.29 -5.56 -1.37
C MET A 110 -7.45 -6.84 -0.56
N GLU A 111 -8.11 -7.85 -1.12
CA GLU A 111 -8.15 -9.18 -0.52
C GLU A 111 -6.75 -9.79 -0.44
N ALA A 112 -5.93 -9.65 -1.48
CA ALA A 112 -4.55 -10.14 -1.47
C ALA A 112 -3.74 -9.51 -0.33
N HIS A 113 -3.86 -8.18 -0.12
CA HIS A 113 -3.24 -7.49 1.02
C HIS A 113 -3.73 -8.02 2.37
N MET A 114 -5.03 -8.27 2.51
CA MET A 114 -5.61 -8.83 3.73
C MET A 114 -5.08 -10.25 4.01
N TYR A 115 -5.06 -11.12 3.00
CA TYR A 115 -4.63 -12.51 3.12
C TYR A 115 -3.12 -12.71 3.14
N ALA A 116 -2.32 -11.70 2.81
CA ALA A 116 -0.86 -11.75 2.99
C ALA A 116 -0.48 -12.07 4.45
N ASN A 117 -1.29 -11.66 5.43
CA ASN A 117 -1.12 -11.98 6.85
C ASN A 117 -1.28 -13.47 7.19
N PHE A 118 -1.71 -14.31 6.25
CA PHE A 118 -1.83 -15.76 6.43
C PHE A 118 -0.67 -16.56 5.82
N ILE A 119 0.34 -15.88 5.25
CA ILE A 119 1.52 -16.54 4.67
C ILE A 119 2.43 -17.05 5.79
N ASP A 120 2.91 -16.14 6.63
CA ASP A 120 3.83 -16.44 7.72
C ASP A 120 3.13 -16.56 9.08
N GLU A 121 3.79 -17.20 10.04
CA GLU A 121 3.32 -17.25 11.42
C GLU A 121 3.77 -15.99 12.21
N PRO A 122 2.98 -15.51 13.18
CA PRO A 122 1.68 -16.05 13.61
C PRO A 122 0.52 -15.61 12.71
N LYS A 123 -0.32 -16.56 12.32
CA LYS A 123 -1.54 -16.26 11.55
C LYS A 123 -2.65 -15.72 12.45
N PRO A 124 -3.41 -14.70 12.01
CA PRO A 124 -4.52 -14.19 12.80
C PRO A 124 -5.65 -15.23 12.92
N SER A 125 -6.25 -15.32 14.10
CA SER A 125 -7.47 -16.10 14.32
C SER A 125 -8.70 -15.27 13.94
N TYR A 126 -9.69 -15.89 13.32
CA TYR A 126 -10.98 -15.26 13.06
C TYR A 126 -11.84 -15.14 14.33
N PRO A 127 -12.71 -14.11 14.44
CA PRO A 127 -12.73 -12.92 13.60
C PRO A 127 -11.61 -11.94 13.97
N PHE A 128 -11.17 -11.11 13.03
CA PHE A 128 -10.20 -10.03 13.29
C PHE A 128 -10.52 -8.76 12.51
N LEU A 129 -9.94 -7.64 12.94
CA LEU A 129 -9.98 -6.38 12.19
C LEU A 129 -8.68 -6.23 11.39
N CYS A 130 -8.83 -5.93 10.11
CA CYS A 130 -7.74 -5.63 9.19
C CYS A 130 -7.78 -4.15 8.82
N LEU A 131 -6.71 -3.42 9.16
CA LEU A 131 -6.50 -2.06 8.69
C LEU A 131 -5.52 -2.12 7.52
N ILE A 132 -6.02 -1.84 6.32
CA ILE A 132 -5.21 -1.80 5.10
C ILE A 132 -4.79 -0.36 4.88
N VAL A 133 -3.48 -0.09 4.92
CA VAL A 133 -2.90 1.25 4.71
C VAL A 133 -1.80 1.16 3.67
N SER A 134 -2.01 1.81 2.52
CA SER A 134 -1.05 1.87 1.43
C SER A 134 -0.98 3.30 0.86
N GLY A 135 -0.22 3.47 -0.22
CA GLY A 135 -0.21 4.72 -0.99
C GLY A 135 -1.58 5.08 -1.55
N GLY A 136 -2.36 4.09 -2.02
CA GLY A 136 -3.65 4.32 -2.70
C GLY A 136 -4.88 3.91 -1.91
N HIS A 137 -4.73 3.27 -0.75
CA HIS A 137 -5.86 2.73 0.01
C HIS A 137 -5.70 2.99 1.50
N THR A 138 -6.80 3.32 2.16
CA THR A 138 -6.93 3.27 3.62
C THR A 138 -8.30 2.72 3.94
N GLN A 139 -8.36 1.49 4.43
CA GLN A 139 -9.61 0.75 4.65
C GLN A 139 -9.56 -0.01 5.98
N LEU A 140 -10.69 -0.01 6.70
CA LEU A 140 -10.92 -0.82 7.89
C LEU A 140 -11.92 -1.92 7.53
N VAL A 141 -11.48 -3.17 7.68
CA VAL A 141 -12.25 -4.35 7.26
C VAL A 141 -12.41 -5.29 8.44
N ARG A 142 -13.62 -5.79 8.68
CA ARG A 142 -13.88 -6.91 9.59
C ARG A 142 -13.80 -8.21 8.82
N VAL A 143 -12.97 -9.14 9.28
CA VAL A 143 -12.76 -10.44 8.65
C VAL A 143 -13.32 -11.52 9.55
N ASP A 144 -14.45 -12.08 9.15
CA ASP A 144 -15.24 -13.01 9.98
C ASP A 144 -14.84 -14.48 9.74
N ALA A 145 -14.44 -14.82 8.50
CA ALA A 145 -13.97 -16.16 8.12
C ALA A 145 -13.17 -16.08 6.79
N PRO A 146 -12.54 -17.17 6.30
CA PRO A 146 -11.91 -17.18 4.98
C PRO A 146 -12.90 -16.73 3.89
N LEU A 147 -12.48 -15.76 3.10
CA LEU A 147 -13.26 -15.09 2.05
C LEU A 147 -14.56 -14.41 2.52
N ASN A 148 -14.78 -14.29 3.84
CA ASN A 148 -15.94 -13.61 4.42
C ASN A 148 -15.47 -12.38 5.21
N HIS A 149 -15.67 -11.20 4.61
CA HIS A 149 -15.20 -9.95 5.16
C HIS A 149 -16.15 -8.80 4.80
N THR A 150 -16.22 -7.81 5.69
CA THR A 150 -17.08 -6.63 5.57
C THR A 150 -16.23 -5.37 5.66
N LEU A 151 -16.28 -4.50 4.66
CA LEU A 151 -15.71 -3.15 4.75
C LEU A 151 -16.50 -2.35 5.79
N LEU A 152 -15.82 -1.88 6.83
CA LEU A 152 -16.43 -1.06 7.89
C LEU A 152 -16.33 0.43 7.58
N GLY A 153 -15.22 0.85 6.95
CA GLY A 153 -15.00 2.22 6.50
C GLY A 153 -13.72 2.35 5.67
N GLU A 154 -13.64 3.39 4.88
CA GLU A 154 -12.50 3.70 4.02
C GLU A 154 -12.17 5.20 4.03
N THR A 155 -11.14 5.59 3.30
CA THR A 155 -10.90 7.04 3.15
C THR A 155 -11.91 7.64 2.18
N LEU A 156 -12.45 8.79 2.54
CA LEU A 156 -13.34 9.57 1.67
C LEU A 156 -12.55 10.36 0.60
N GLU A 157 -11.24 10.49 0.76
CA GLU A 157 -10.38 11.36 -0.06
C GLU A 157 -8.97 10.75 -0.27
N ASP A 158 -7.91 11.48 0.08
CA ASP A 158 -6.52 11.02 -0.02
C ASP A 158 -6.31 9.84 0.95
N ALA A 159 -5.74 8.73 0.48
CA ALA A 159 -5.25 7.67 1.38
C ALA A 159 -4.12 8.19 2.27
N ALA A 160 -3.88 7.52 3.40
CA ALA A 160 -2.88 7.97 4.36
C ALA A 160 -1.47 8.04 3.74
N GLY A 161 -1.08 7.03 2.94
CA GLY A 161 0.20 7.04 2.24
C GLY A 161 0.32 8.21 1.24
N GLU A 162 -0.75 8.49 0.48
CA GLU A 162 -0.81 9.65 -0.42
C GLU A 162 -0.71 10.98 0.34
N ALA A 163 -1.34 11.09 1.51
CA ALA A 163 -1.21 12.27 2.36
C ALA A 163 0.25 12.48 2.81
N TYR A 164 0.94 11.42 3.23
CA TYR A 164 2.37 11.46 3.54
C TYR A 164 3.20 11.93 2.33
N ASP A 165 2.96 11.38 1.14
CA ASP A 165 3.73 11.74 -0.06
C ASP A 165 3.50 13.19 -0.48
N LYS A 166 2.26 13.67 -0.42
CA LYS A 166 1.93 15.09 -0.70
C LYS A 166 2.58 16.03 0.31
N VAL A 167 2.55 15.69 1.61
CA VAL A 167 3.23 16.47 2.65
C VAL A 167 4.75 16.46 2.43
N GLY A 168 5.34 15.30 2.10
CA GLY A 168 6.76 15.17 1.82
C GLY A 168 7.20 16.04 0.65
N LYS A 169 6.38 16.08 -0.42
CA LYS A 169 6.60 16.98 -1.56
C LYS A 169 6.55 18.45 -1.16
N MET A 170 5.59 18.88 -0.34
CA MET A 170 5.50 20.27 0.15
C MET A 170 6.74 20.66 0.98
N LEU A 171 7.28 19.72 1.73
CA LEU A 171 8.48 19.89 2.56
C LEU A 171 9.80 19.75 1.78
N GLY A 172 9.76 19.44 0.48
CA GLY A 172 10.97 19.24 -0.33
C GLY A 172 11.76 17.98 0.04
N LEU A 173 11.06 16.92 0.48
CA LEU A 173 11.64 15.64 0.89
C LEU A 173 11.70 14.59 -0.25
N GLY A 174 11.10 14.89 -1.40
CA GLY A 174 11.06 13.98 -2.55
C GLY A 174 9.88 12.99 -2.50
N CYS A 175 9.96 11.92 -3.30
CA CYS A 175 8.95 10.87 -3.42
C CYS A 175 9.62 9.48 -3.48
N PRO A 176 9.19 8.47 -2.69
CA PRO A 176 8.11 8.54 -1.69
C PRO A 176 8.50 9.38 -0.46
N GLY A 177 7.56 10.15 0.05
CA GLY A 177 7.74 11.07 1.19
C GLY A 177 7.56 10.38 2.54
N GLY A 178 6.71 9.35 2.61
CA GLY A 178 6.37 8.63 3.85
C GLY A 178 7.57 8.18 4.68
N PRO A 179 8.50 7.36 4.14
CA PRO A 179 9.66 6.87 4.90
C PRO A 179 10.58 7.99 5.41
N VAL A 180 10.70 9.08 4.66
CA VAL A 180 11.54 10.22 5.05
C VAL A 180 10.89 11.01 6.18
N ILE A 181 9.58 11.25 6.09
CA ILE A 181 8.82 11.89 7.17
C ILE A 181 8.88 11.05 8.44
N ASP A 182 8.66 9.74 8.34
CA ASP A 182 8.67 8.85 9.50
C ASP A 182 9.99 8.91 10.26
N LYS A 183 11.11 8.82 9.52
CA LYS A 183 12.45 8.95 10.08
C LYS A 183 12.69 10.31 10.75
N LEU A 184 12.34 11.41 10.08
CA LEU A 184 12.54 12.76 10.64
C LEU A 184 11.70 12.98 11.89
N ALA A 185 10.52 12.36 11.93
CA ALA A 185 9.59 12.54 13.01
C ALA A 185 9.93 11.74 14.28
N GLN A 186 10.74 10.70 14.19
CA GLN A 186 11.30 10.05 15.39
C GLN A 186 12.24 10.98 16.18
N GLU A 187 12.85 11.96 15.51
CA GLU A 187 13.80 12.88 16.16
C GLU A 187 13.23 14.27 16.48
N GLY A 188 12.01 14.57 16.03
CA GLY A 188 11.42 15.90 16.18
C GLY A 188 10.68 16.17 17.48
N ASN A 189 10.25 17.43 17.67
CA ASN A 189 9.44 17.84 18.82
C ASN A 189 7.91 17.76 18.53
N PRO A 190 7.17 16.83 19.17
CA PRO A 190 5.75 16.61 18.85
C PRO A 190 4.86 17.81 19.21
N GLU A 191 5.31 18.65 20.14
CA GLU A 191 4.59 19.87 20.55
C GLU A 191 4.92 21.10 19.68
N PHE A 192 5.75 20.95 18.64
CA PHE A 192 6.20 22.08 17.82
C PHE A 192 5.07 22.78 17.07
N VAL A 193 4.17 22.01 16.45
CA VAL A 193 2.96 22.46 15.76
C VAL A 193 1.83 21.52 16.16
N LYS A 194 0.56 21.94 16.04
CA LYS A 194 -0.59 21.04 16.16
C LYS A 194 -1.39 21.11 14.87
N PHE A 195 -1.44 19.99 14.14
CA PHE A 195 -2.29 19.85 12.97
C PHE A 195 -3.66 19.29 13.39
N PRO A 196 -4.73 19.58 12.66
CA PRO A 196 -6.05 19.03 12.98
C PRO A 196 -6.04 17.52 12.75
N ARG A 197 -6.63 16.77 13.70
CA ARG A 197 -7.12 15.42 13.45
C ARG A 197 -8.51 15.54 12.89
N SER A 198 -8.75 14.96 11.72
CA SER A 198 -10.10 14.75 11.23
C SER A 198 -10.75 13.72 12.15
N TYR A 199 -11.46 14.17 13.18
CA TYR A 199 -12.38 13.33 13.92
C TYR A 199 -13.62 13.17 13.08
N LEU A 200 -13.82 11.96 12.58
CA LEU A 200 -15.12 11.55 12.04
C LEU A 200 -15.98 11.12 13.22
N ASP A 201 -17.29 11.36 13.12
CA ASP A 201 -18.25 11.21 14.22
C ASP A 201 -18.13 9.86 14.95
N GLU A 202 -18.57 9.78 16.22
CA GLU A 202 -18.38 8.58 17.07
C GLU A 202 -18.96 7.28 16.47
N ASP A 203 -19.94 7.41 15.56
CA ASP A 203 -20.59 6.29 14.85
C ASP A 203 -20.05 6.06 13.42
N ASN A 204 -18.89 6.63 13.09
CA ASN A 204 -18.34 6.60 11.73
C ASN A 204 -16.91 6.00 11.68
N PHE A 205 -16.72 4.98 10.83
CA PHE A 205 -15.43 4.31 10.62
C PHE A 205 -14.66 4.81 9.38
N GLU A 206 -15.19 5.81 8.67
CA GLU A 206 -14.51 6.41 7.53
C GLU A 206 -13.22 7.14 7.98
N PHE A 207 -12.36 7.53 7.02
CA PHE A 207 -11.12 8.28 7.25
C PHE A 207 -11.04 9.54 6.37
N SER A 208 -10.43 10.62 6.88
CA SER A 208 -10.15 11.83 6.10
C SER A 208 -8.76 12.40 6.39
N PHE A 209 -7.91 12.45 5.37
CA PHE A 209 -6.52 12.94 5.47
C PHE A 209 -6.26 14.24 4.71
N SER A 210 -7.23 14.80 3.99
CA SER A 210 -7.04 16.03 3.21
C SER A 210 -6.87 17.28 4.07
N GLY A 211 -7.47 17.28 5.28
CA GLY A 211 -7.33 18.33 6.27
C GLY A 211 -5.86 18.58 6.63
N ILE A 212 -5.09 17.51 6.85
CA ILE A 212 -3.68 17.65 7.27
C ILE A 212 -2.82 18.28 6.18
N LYS A 213 -3.02 17.89 4.92
CA LYS A 213 -2.33 18.47 3.75
C LYS A 213 -2.57 19.98 3.67
N THR A 214 -3.83 20.37 3.83
CA THR A 214 -4.26 21.77 3.77
C THR A 214 -3.65 22.57 4.93
N SER A 215 -3.66 22.02 6.14
CA SER A 215 -3.06 22.66 7.31
C SER A 215 -1.54 22.80 7.21
N VAL A 216 -0.84 21.78 6.71
CA VAL A 216 0.60 21.86 6.43
C VAL A 216 0.89 22.97 5.42
N LEU A 217 0.14 23.03 4.32
CA LEU A 217 0.31 24.07 3.31
C LEU A 217 0.13 25.48 3.90
N TYR A 218 -0.93 25.71 4.68
CA TYR A 218 -1.17 27.01 5.30
C TYR A 218 -0.13 27.37 6.35
N TRP A 219 0.34 26.39 7.13
CA TRP A 219 1.42 26.59 8.09
C TRP A 219 2.72 27.02 7.38
N LEU A 220 3.10 26.35 6.28
CA LEU A 220 4.27 26.73 5.48
C LEU A 220 4.15 28.15 4.90
N LYS A 221 2.97 28.50 4.37
CA LYS A 221 2.69 29.84 3.84
C LYS A 221 2.78 30.93 4.91
N LYS A 222 2.19 30.70 6.09
CA LYS A 222 2.18 31.65 7.22
C LYS A 222 3.60 31.96 7.71
N ASN A 223 4.49 30.97 7.69
CA ASN A 223 5.88 31.12 8.13
C ASN A 223 6.84 31.53 7.01
N GLN A 224 6.33 31.92 5.83
CA GLN A 224 7.12 32.36 4.66
C GLN A 224 8.11 31.31 4.14
N LEU A 225 7.87 30.02 4.35
CA LEU A 225 8.77 28.93 4.00
C LEU A 225 8.51 28.44 2.56
N GLN A 226 8.54 29.35 1.59
CA GLN A 226 8.25 29.02 0.18
C GLN A 226 9.50 28.70 -0.65
N ASN A 227 10.68 29.20 -0.25
CA ASN A 227 11.93 29.02 -1.00
C ASN A 227 12.79 27.88 -0.44
N ASP A 228 13.58 27.21 -1.29
CA ASP A 228 14.36 26.03 -0.91
C ASP A 228 15.44 26.31 0.16
N ASN A 229 15.95 27.54 0.23
CA ASN A 229 16.89 27.99 1.27
C ASN A 229 16.24 28.15 2.67
N GLN A 230 14.91 28.24 2.74
CA GLN A 230 14.16 28.35 4.01
C GLN A 230 13.62 26.97 4.43
N LYS A 231 13.33 26.08 3.48
CA LYS A 231 12.98 24.68 3.75
C LYS A 231 14.14 23.90 4.40
N SER A 232 15.39 24.27 4.15
CA SER A 232 16.57 23.69 4.81
C SER A 232 16.66 24.04 6.30
N GLU A 233 16.16 25.20 6.74
CA GLU A 233 16.03 25.51 8.17
C GLU A 233 15.04 24.58 8.87
N ILE A 234 13.98 24.17 8.18
CA ILE A 234 13.03 23.15 8.67
C ILE A 234 13.67 21.76 8.71
N LYS A 235 14.54 21.40 7.75
CA LYS A 235 15.34 20.16 7.84
C LYS A 235 16.21 20.14 9.11
N ASN A 236 16.65 21.30 9.58
CA ASN A 236 17.42 21.43 10.83
C ASN A 236 16.51 21.50 12.07
N GLN A 237 15.30 22.06 11.96
CA GLN A 237 14.26 22.02 12.99
C GLN A 237 13.41 20.75 12.85
N LYS A 238 13.95 19.65 13.37
CA LYS A 238 13.39 18.30 13.41
C LYS A 238 11.84 18.27 13.53
N LEU A 239 11.16 18.04 12.42
CA LEU A 239 9.69 17.93 12.29
C LEU A 239 9.22 16.56 12.81
N SER A 240 8.53 16.50 13.96
CA SER A 240 7.83 15.27 14.39
C SER A 240 6.33 15.31 14.40
N THR A 241 5.74 16.48 14.17
CA THR A 241 4.28 16.65 14.27
C THR A 241 3.50 15.86 13.21
N VAL A 242 4.10 15.56 12.05
CA VAL A 242 3.37 14.88 10.97
C VAL A 242 3.07 13.41 11.34
N ASN A 243 3.97 12.73 12.06
CA ASN A 243 3.76 11.32 12.42
C ASN A 243 2.68 11.11 13.46
N SER A 244 2.60 11.94 14.51
CA SER A 244 1.63 11.73 15.61
C SER A 244 0.18 11.91 15.17
N GLU A 245 -0.03 12.64 14.08
CA GLU A 245 -1.34 13.02 13.56
C GLU A 245 -1.78 12.13 12.39
N LEU A 246 -0.83 11.67 11.55
CA LEU A 246 -1.09 10.67 10.49
C LEU A 246 -0.95 9.22 10.96
N SER A 247 -0.47 8.98 12.20
CA SER A 247 -0.47 7.65 12.78
C SER A 247 -1.90 7.19 13.04
N ILE A 248 -2.42 6.36 12.13
CA ILE A 248 -3.74 5.71 12.26
C ILE A 248 -3.81 4.83 13.52
N VAL A 249 -2.65 4.43 14.06
CA VAL A 249 -2.50 3.55 15.23
C VAL A 249 -1.65 4.23 16.30
N ASN A 250 -2.08 5.35 16.88
CA ASN A 250 -1.49 5.89 18.12
C ASN A 250 -2.56 6.23 19.17
N LYS A 251 -3.50 5.32 19.37
CA LYS A 251 -3.93 5.01 20.73
C LYS A 251 -3.30 3.67 21.10
N LYS A 252 -2.22 3.69 21.89
CA LYS A 252 -2.07 2.64 22.89
C LYS A 252 -3.42 2.60 23.62
N PRO A 253 -4.11 1.47 23.75
CA PRO A 253 -5.25 1.40 24.64
C PRO A 253 -4.72 1.80 26.02
N GLU A 254 -5.19 2.94 26.53
CA GLU A 254 -5.08 3.22 27.94
C GLU A 254 -5.68 2.01 28.64
N THR A 255 -4.88 1.35 29.47
CA THR A 255 -5.23 0.16 30.24
C THR A 255 -6.24 0.48 31.36
N GLU A 256 -7.25 1.29 31.09
CA GLU A 256 -8.31 1.67 32.00
C GLU A 256 -9.67 1.37 31.37
N ASN A 257 -10.03 0.09 31.37
CA ASN A 257 -11.36 -0.43 31.69
C ASN A 257 -11.50 -1.90 31.24
N ARG A 258 -10.70 -2.79 31.86
CA ARG A 258 -11.13 -4.20 32.02
C ARG A 258 -12.21 -4.24 33.10
N LYS A 259 -13.44 -3.91 32.72
CA LYS A 259 -14.67 -4.26 33.45
C LYS A 259 -15.85 -3.88 32.57
N LEU A 260 -16.21 -4.75 31.63
CA LEU A 260 -17.57 -5.05 31.20
C LEU A 260 -17.49 -6.12 30.10
N LEU A 261 -18.44 -7.04 30.13
CA LEU A 261 -18.53 -8.31 29.38
C LEU A 261 -17.85 -9.49 30.10
N ALA A 262 -18.48 -9.86 31.22
CA ALA A 262 -18.80 -11.26 31.50
C ALA A 262 -19.97 -11.70 30.62
#